data_AF-A0AAV8FDN1-F1
#
_entry.id   AF-A0AAV8FDN1-F1
#
_cell.length_a   1.000
_cell.length_b   1.000
_cell.length_c   1.000
_cell.angle_alpha   90.00
_cell.angle_beta   90.00
_cell.angle_gamma   90.00
#
_symmetry.space_group_name_H-M   'P 1'
#
loop_
_entity.id
_entity.type
_entity.pdbx_description
1 polymer ?
#
loop_
_entity_poly.entity_id
_entity_poly.type
_entity_poly.pdbx_seq_one_letter_code
_entity_poly.pdbx_strand_id
1 'polypeptide(L)'
;MVFACDYLLLGSFIGMAVAMGVQAGAASLHHLSSGTIYLSVGGMLLFVLSFSLGAGPVPGLLLPEIFPNRIRAKAMALCMSVHWVINFFVGLLFLQLLEQLGAELLYSIFATVCVVAAIFVRKNVVETKGKTLQEIEVALLQTQ
;
A
#
# COMPACT_ATOMS: atom_id res chain seq x y z
N MET A 1 17.78 8.16 12.84
CA MET A 1 16.84 7.47 11.94
C MET A 1 15.60 7.10 12.75
N VAL A 2 14.51 7.86 12.63
CA VAL A 2 13.50 8.01 13.72
C VAL A 2 12.24 7.14 13.54
N PHE A 3 11.94 6.66 12.33
CA PHE A 3 10.67 6.01 12.03
C PHE A 3 10.78 4.49 11.95
N ALA A 4 9.80 3.82 12.54
CA ALA A 4 9.59 2.37 12.47
C ALA A 4 8.91 2.03 11.14
N CYS A 5 9.66 2.13 10.04
CA CYS A 5 9.11 2.16 8.68
C CYS A 5 8.34 0.87 8.32
N ASP A 6 8.79 -0.27 8.84
CA ASP A 6 8.13 -1.57 8.71
C ASP A 6 6.75 -1.59 9.40
N TYR A 7 6.66 -1.13 10.65
CA TYR A 7 5.40 -1.06 11.39
C TYR A 7 4.40 -0.09 10.76
N LEU A 8 4.87 1.06 10.27
CA LEU A 8 4.05 2.04 9.58
C LEU A 8 3.51 1.50 8.25
N LEU A 9 4.36 0.85 7.45
CA LEU A 9 3.93 0.20 6.20
C LEU A 9 2.95 -0.93 6.48
N LEU A 10 3.24 -1.80 7.45
CA LEU A 10 2.38 -2.92 7.80
C LEU A 10 1.01 -2.45 8.29
N GLY A 11 0.98 -1.50 9.21
CA GLY A 11 -0.27 -0.90 9.71
C GLY A 11 -1.08 -0.23 8.60
N SER A 12 -0.41 0.46 7.68
CA SER A 12 -1.05 1.09 6.53
C SER A 12 -1.69 0.07 5.58
N PHE A 13 -0.97 -0.99 5.18
CA PHE A 13 -1.52 -2.03 4.30
C PHE A 13 -2.67 -2.80 4.95
N ILE A 14 -2.59 -3.08 6.26
CA ILE A 14 -3.68 -3.70 7.01
C ILE A 14 -4.90 -2.76 7.06
N GLY A 15 -4.70 -1.48 7.37
CA GLY A 15 -5.78 -0.48 7.40
C GLY A 15 -6.47 -0.33 6.03
N MET A 16 -5.69 -0.30 4.95
CA MET A 16 -6.22 -0.29 3.59
C MET A 16 -6.98 -1.57 3.22
N ALA A 17 -6.50 -2.74 3.65
CA ALA A 17 -7.20 -4.01 3.43
C ALA A 17 -8.56 -4.05 4.16
N VAL A 18 -8.59 -3.58 5.42
CA VAL A 18 -9.83 -3.46 6.20
C VAL A 18 -10.79 -2.48 5.53
N ALA A 19 -10.31 -1.31 5.10
CA ALA A 19 -11.14 -0.31 4.42
C ALA A 19 -11.76 -0.85 3.13
N MET A 20 -10.98 -1.54 2.29
CA MET A 20 -11.47 -2.18 1.07
C MET A 20 -12.44 -3.33 1.37
N GLY A 21 -12.21 -4.09 2.44
CA GLY A 21 -13.16 -5.10 2.92
C GLY A 21 -14.49 -4.51 3.37
N VAL A 22 -14.47 -3.36 4.05
CA VAL A 22 -15.68 -2.59 4.41
C VAL A 22 -16.42 -2.12 3.17
N GLN A 23 -15.71 -1.62 2.15
CA GLN A 23 -16.31 -1.22 0.88
C GLN A 23 -16.91 -2.39 0.10
N ALA A 24 -16.25 -3.55 0.10
CA ALA A 24 -16.77 -4.77 -0.50
C ALA A 24 -18.05 -5.25 0.24
N GLY A 25 -18.05 -5.24 1.56
CA GLY A 25 -19.22 -5.56 2.37
C GLY A 25 -20.37 -4.56 2.14
N ALA A 26 -20.09 -3.26 2.04
CA ALA A 26 -21.08 -2.27 1.68
C ALA A 26 -21.68 -2.54 0.28
N ALA A 27 -20.87 -2.97 -0.68
CA ALA A 27 -21.31 -3.31 -2.03
C ALA A 27 -22.17 -4.58 -2.10
N SER A 28 -21.94 -5.58 -1.22
CA SER A 28 -22.77 -6.78 -1.13
C SER A 28 -24.19 -6.52 -0.60
N LEU A 29 -24.37 -5.41 0.12
CA LEU A 29 -25.67 -4.95 0.57
C LEU A 29 -26.35 -4.23 -0.60
N HIS A 30 -27.05 -4.98 -1.46
CA HIS A 30 -27.79 -4.49 -2.63
C HIS A 30 -28.89 -3.44 -2.33
N HIS A 31 -29.07 -3.05 -1.07
CA HIS A 31 -29.99 -2.01 -0.66
C HIS A 31 -29.28 -0.65 -0.63
N LEU A 32 -29.71 0.25 -1.52
CA LEU A 32 -29.38 1.67 -1.49
C LEU A 32 -30.09 2.35 -0.31
N SER A 33 -29.56 2.11 0.89
CA SER A 33 -29.95 2.81 2.11
C SER A 33 -28.95 3.92 2.41
N SER A 34 -29.38 4.94 3.17
CA SER A 34 -28.44 5.98 3.65
C SER A 34 -27.26 5.36 4.41
N GLY A 35 -27.49 4.27 5.14
CA GLY A 35 -26.45 3.54 5.87
C GLY A 35 -25.35 2.97 4.97
N THR A 36 -25.71 2.40 3.81
CA THR A 36 -24.76 1.85 2.83
C THR A 36 -23.87 2.95 2.25
N ILE A 37 -24.43 4.13 1.99
CA ILE A 37 -23.68 5.30 1.48
C ILE A 37 -22.68 5.78 2.54
N TYR A 38 -23.11 5.95 3.79
CA TYR A 38 -22.21 6.36 4.88
C TYR A 38 -21.09 5.35 5.10
N LEU A 39 -21.38 4.04 4.99
CA LEU A 39 -20.38 2.99 5.11
C LEU A 39 -19.34 3.04 3.97
N SER A 40 -19.79 3.25 2.73
CA SER A 40 -18.89 3.38 1.58
C SER A 40 -18.00 4.63 1.68
N VAL A 41 -18.57 5.78 2.06
CA VAL A 41 -17.81 7.03 2.24
C VAL A 41 -16.83 6.89 3.40
N GLY A 42 -17.27 6.32 4.53
CA GLY A 42 -16.42 6.06 5.69
C GLY A 42 -15.27 5.12 5.36
N GLY A 43 -15.53 4.06 4.59
CA GLY A 43 -14.51 3.13 4.09
C GLY A 43 -13.47 3.84 3.21
N MET A 44 -13.91 4.67 2.26
CA MET A 44 -13.02 5.46 1.42
C MET A 44 -12.13 6.42 2.24
N LEU A 45 -12.70 7.10 3.23
CA LEU A 45 -11.93 7.98 4.12
C LEU A 45 -10.91 7.20 4.94
N LEU A 46 -11.30 6.04 5.49
CA LEU A 46 -10.38 5.16 6.22
C LEU A 46 -9.24 4.66 5.34
N PHE A 47 -9.53 4.34 4.06
CA PHE A 47 -8.51 3.97 3.09
C PHE A 47 -7.50 5.09 2.87
N VAL A 48 -7.97 6.32 2.61
CA VAL A 48 -7.11 7.49 2.38
C VAL A 48 -6.26 7.81 3.61
N LEU A 49 -6.85 7.76 4.80
CA LEU A 49 -6.12 7.98 6.06
C LEU A 49 -5.05 6.91 6.27
N SER A 50 -5.41 5.63 6.09
CA SER A 50 -4.46 4.51 6.23
C SER A 50 -3.32 4.62 5.23
N PHE A 51 -3.60 4.96 3.97
CA PHE A 51 -2.58 5.19 2.95
C PHE A 51 -1.63 6.33 3.33
N SER A 52 -2.19 7.46 3.77
CA SER A 52 -1.42 8.68 4.08
C SER A 52 -0.47 8.50 5.28
N LEU A 53 -0.80 7.60 6.21
CA LEU A 53 0.04 7.32 7.39
C LEU A 53 1.26 6.44 7.11
N GLY A 54 1.28 5.69 6.01
CA GLY A 54 2.36 4.73 5.72
C GLY A 54 2.70 4.60 4.25
N ALA A 55 1.84 3.93 3.47
CA ALA A 55 2.11 3.61 2.07
C ALA A 55 2.38 4.84 1.18
N GLY A 56 1.86 6.02 1.54
CA GLY A 56 2.18 7.29 0.87
C GLY A 56 3.62 7.76 1.13
N PRO A 57 3.98 8.15 2.37
CA PRO A 57 5.28 8.76 2.64
C PRO A 57 6.42 7.74 2.79
N VAL A 58 6.17 6.54 3.33
CA VAL A 58 7.24 5.63 3.77
C VAL A 58 8.08 5.07 2.63
N PRO A 59 7.54 4.63 1.47
CA PRO A 59 8.37 4.20 0.35
C PRO A 59 9.33 5.30 -0.14
N GLY A 60 8.90 6.56 -0.10
CA GLY A 60 9.75 7.70 -0.46
C GLY A 60 10.93 7.92 0.48
N LEU A 61 10.80 7.51 1.75
CA LEU A 61 11.87 7.56 2.75
C LEU A 61 12.76 6.31 2.70
N LEU A 62 12.14 5.14 2.56
CA LEU A 62 12.79 3.83 2.63
C LEU A 62 13.63 3.50 1.37
N LEU A 63 13.16 3.86 0.16
CA LEU A 63 13.89 3.56 -1.07
C LEU A 63 15.29 4.22 -1.13
N PRO A 64 15.47 5.52 -0.78
CA PRO A 64 16.78 6.14 -0.67
C PRO A 64 17.73 5.49 0.35
N GLU A 65 17.18 4.84 1.37
CA GLU A 65 17.93 4.22 2.47
C GLU A 65 18.41 2.81 2.12
N ILE A 66 17.63 2.07 1.32
CA ILE A 66 17.96 0.71 0.87
C ILE A 66 18.94 0.72 -0.29
N PHE A 67 18.82 1.69 -1.21
CA PHE A 67 19.66 1.71 -2.41
C PHE A 67 21.03 2.36 -2.16
N PRO A 68 22.13 1.72 -2.59
CA PRO A 68 23.46 2.30 -2.43
C PRO A 68 23.60 3.59 -3.25
N ASN A 69 24.36 4.55 -2.70
CA ASN A 69 24.51 5.91 -3.25
C ASN A 69 24.80 5.96 -4.75
N ARG A 70 25.59 5.01 -5.27
CA ARG A 70 26.01 4.95 -6.68
C ARG A 70 24.86 4.73 -7.67
N ILE A 71 23.83 3.96 -7.30
CA ILE A 71 22.70 3.63 -8.19
C ILE A 71 21.37 4.21 -7.74
N ARG A 72 21.31 4.80 -6.54
CA ARG A 72 20.09 5.32 -5.90
C ARG A 72 19.21 6.14 -6.83
N ALA A 73 19.77 7.13 -7.52
CA ALA A 73 18.99 7.98 -8.43
C ALA A 73 18.35 7.19 -9.58
N LYS A 74 19.07 6.22 -10.17
CA LYS A 74 18.56 5.38 -11.26
C LYS A 74 17.50 4.39 -10.76
N ALA A 75 17.74 3.76 -9.61
CA ALA A 75 16.82 2.82 -8.99
C ALA A 75 15.50 3.51 -8.62
N MET A 76 15.57 4.68 -7.97
CA MET A 76 14.39 5.47 -7.62
C MET A 76 13.59 5.93 -8.85
N ALA A 77 14.28 6.37 -9.91
CA ALA A 77 13.62 6.74 -11.16
C ALA A 77 12.83 5.57 -11.75
N LEU A 78 13.42 4.37 -11.81
CA LEU A 78 12.74 3.16 -12.27
C LEU A 78 11.53 2.82 -11.39
N CYS A 79 11.68 2.83 -10.06
CA CYS A 79 10.58 2.57 -9.13
C CYS A 79 9.42 3.55 -9.36
N MET A 80 9.71 4.85 -9.51
CA MET A 80 8.68 5.86 -9.78
C MET A 80 8.04 5.70 -11.16
N SER A 81 8.82 5.38 -12.20
CA SER A 81 8.26 5.10 -13.53
C SER A 81 7.29 3.92 -13.49
N VAL A 82 7.67 2.82 -12.83
CA VAL A 82 6.80 1.65 -12.66
C VAL A 82 5.54 2.01 -11.87
N HIS A 83 5.67 2.79 -10.79
CA HIS A 83 4.54 3.28 -10.01
C HIS A 83 3.53 4.06 -10.86
N TRP A 84 4.01 5.04 -11.64
CA TRP A 84 3.15 5.84 -12.52
C TRP A 84 2.50 5.03 -13.63
N VAL A 85 3.22 4.07 -14.22
CA VAL A 85 2.67 3.17 -15.25
C VAL A 85 1.55 2.31 -14.67
N ILE A 86 1.75 1.70 -13.50
CA ILE A 86 0.71 0.91 -12.83
C ILE A 86 -0.48 1.80 -12.48
N ASN A 87 -0.25 2.99 -11.94
CA ASN A 87 -1.30 3.95 -11.61
C ASN A 87 -2.13 4.34 -12.85
N PHE A 88 -1.48 4.57 -13.99
CA PHE A 88 -2.15 4.85 -15.25
C PHE A 88 -3.11 3.72 -15.66
N PHE A 89 -2.64 2.47 -15.62
CA PHE A 89 -3.49 1.32 -15.95
C PHE A 89 -4.63 1.11 -14.97
N VAL A 90 -4.37 1.27 -13.66
CA VAL A 90 -5.43 1.21 -12.65
C VAL A 90 -6.49 2.27 -12.93
N GLY A 91 -6.10 3.53 -13.16
CA GLY A 91 -7.04 4.61 -13.47
C GLY A 91 -7.82 4.37 -14.76
N LEU A 92 -7.17 3.83 -15.79
CA LEU A 92 -7.81 3.52 -17.08
C LEU A 92 -8.81 2.36 -16.97
N LEU A 93 -8.44 1.29 -16.27
CA LEU A 93 -9.20 0.05 -16.24
C LEU A 93 -10.23 0.00 -15.10
N PHE A 94 -10.11 0.85 -14.07
CA PHE A 94 -10.93 0.75 -12.87
C PHE A 94 -12.43 0.78 -13.16
N LEU A 95 -12.93 1.77 -13.92
CA LEU A 95 -14.36 1.88 -14.23
C LEU A 95 -14.86 0.71 -15.08
N GLN A 96 -14.07 0.29 -16.07
CA GLN A 96 -14.42 -0.86 -16.92
C GLN A 96 -14.48 -2.16 -16.12
N LEU A 97 -13.51 -2.39 -15.22
CA LEU A 97 -13.51 -3.54 -14.31
C LEU A 97 -14.66 -3.45 -13.31
N LEU A 98 -15.00 -2.26 -12.83
CA LEU A 98 -16.11 -2.04 -11.91
C LEU A 98 -17.45 -2.41 -12.55
N GLU A 99 -17.66 -2.07 -13.82
CA GLU A 99 -18.86 -2.42 -14.58
C GLU A 99 -18.94 -3.93 -14.86
N GLN A 100 -17.81 -4.55 -15.22
CA GLN A 100 -17.77 -5.97 -15.61
C GLN A 100 -17.77 -6.94 -14.42
N LEU A 101 -17.02 -6.63 -13.36
CA LEU A 101 -16.82 -7.50 -12.20
C LEU A 101 -17.73 -7.15 -11.01
N GLY A 102 -18.27 -5.92 -11.00
CA GLY A 102 -19.01 -5.39 -9.85
C GLY A 102 -18.10 -4.90 -8.71
N ALA A 103 -18.66 -4.03 -7.88
CA ALA A 103 -17.94 -3.38 -6.78
C ALA A 103 -17.46 -4.36 -5.71
N GLU A 104 -18.28 -5.35 -5.34
CA GLU A 104 -17.95 -6.34 -4.30
C GLU A 104 -16.68 -7.12 -4.66
N LEU A 105 -16.65 -7.71 -5.86
CA LEU A 105 -15.51 -8.50 -6.32
C LEU A 105 -14.27 -7.63 -6.53
N LEU A 106 -14.44 -6.46 -7.16
CA LEU A 106 -13.31 -5.56 -7.43
C LEU A 106 -12.64 -5.08 -6.14
N TYR A 107 -13.41 -4.61 -5.15
CA TYR A 107 -12.86 -4.19 -3.85
C TYR A 107 -12.26 -5.36 -3.07
N SER A 108 -12.82 -6.56 -3.18
CA SER A 108 -12.24 -7.76 -2.57
C SER A 108 -10.89 -8.15 -3.17
N ILE A 109 -10.70 -7.98 -4.49
CA ILE A 109 -9.42 -8.16 -5.16
C ILE A 109 -8.39 -7.16 -4.61
N PHE A 110 -8.74 -5.87 -4.54
CA PHE A 110 -7.85 -4.85 -3.97
C PHE A 110 -7.50 -5.10 -2.51
N ALA A 111 -8.48 -5.54 -1.69
CA ALA A 111 -8.23 -5.94 -0.31
C ALA A 111 -7.22 -7.09 -0.22
N THR A 112 -7.36 -8.10 -1.08
CA THR A 112 -6.45 -9.25 -1.15
C THR A 112 -5.03 -8.81 -1.53
N VAL A 113 -4.89 -7.92 -2.52
CA VAL A 113 -3.59 -7.35 -2.90
C VAL A 113 -2.95 -6.61 -1.71
N CYS A 114 -3.74 -5.86 -0.93
CA CYS A 114 -3.23 -5.18 0.28
C CYS A 114 -2.75 -6.19 1.34
N VAL A 115 -3.44 -7.31 1.54
CA VAL A 115 -3.01 -8.37 2.46
C VAL A 115 -1.70 -9.02 1.99
N VAL A 116 -1.58 -9.32 0.69
CA VAL A 116 -0.35 -9.87 0.11
C VAL A 116 0.81 -8.87 0.29
N ALA A 117 0.56 -7.58 0.07
CA ALA A 117 1.55 -6.53 0.31
C ALA A 117 1.96 -6.45 1.79
N ALA A 118 1.02 -6.56 2.73
CA ALA A 118 1.30 -6.60 4.16
C ALA A 118 2.20 -7.79 4.53
N ILE A 119 1.94 -8.98 3.98
CA ILE A 119 2.77 -10.17 4.17
C ILE A 119 4.16 -9.95 3.58
N PHE A 120 4.25 -9.36 2.39
CA PHE A 120 5.52 -9.03 1.74
C PHE A 120 6.36 -8.09 2.60
N VAL A 121 5.76 -7.02 3.11
CA VAL A 121 6.42 -6.05 4.00
C VAL A 121 6.96 -6.76 5.24
N ARG A 122 6.13 -7.55 5.92
CA ARG A 122 6.53 -8.27 7.14
C ARG A 122 7.73 -9.20 6.93
N LYS A 123 7.87 -9.78 5.72
CA LYS A 123 8.95 -10.74 5.42
C LYS A 123 10.21 -10.08 4.85
N ASN A 124 10.08 -9.01 4.07
CA ASN A 124 11.19 -8.48 3.25
C ASN A 124 11.66 -7.09 3.67
N VAL A 125 10.87 -6.33 4.45
CA VAL A 125 11.27 -4.99 4.89
C VAL A 125 11.99 -5.10 6.23
N VAL A 126 13.25 -4.67 6.25
CA VAL A 126 14.08 -4.64 7.47
C VAL A 126 13.83 -3.31 8.19
N GLU A 127 13.65 -3.38 9.52
CA GLU A 127 13.52 -2.20 10.37
C GLU A 127 14.79 -1.33 10.31
N THR A 128 14.58 -0.05 9.97
CA THR A 128 15.63 0.97 9.81
C THR A 128 15.71 1.91 11.03
N LYS A 129 14.74 1.84 11.96
CA LYS A 129 14.73 2.65 13.18
C LYS A 129 15.96 2.41 14.04
N GLY A 130 16.63 3.50 14.43
CA GLY A 130 17.76 3.46 15.35
C GLY A 130 19.04 2.86 14.79
N LYS A 131 19.08 2.48 13.51
CA LYS A 131 20.27 1.96 12.83
C LYS A 131 20.98 3.05 12.02
N THR A 132 22.27 2.91 11.86
CA THR A 132 23.10 3.65 10.91
C THR A 132 22.96 3.05 9.50
N LEU A 133 23.34 3.82 8.47
CA LEU A 133 23.30 3.34 7.09
C LEU A 133 24.18 2.10 6.89
N GLN A 134 25.35 2.01 7.55
CA GLN A 134 26.22 0.84 7.47
C GLN A 134 25.57 -0.41 8.10
N GLU A 135 24.88 -0.26 9.23
CA GLU A 135 24.19 -1.39 9.88
C GLU A 135 23.02 -1.91 9.05
N ILE A 136 22.34 -1.03 8.30
CA ILE A 136 21.28 -1.43 7.35
C ILE A 136 21.89 -2.21 6.18
N GLU A 137 23.01 -1.73 5.62
CA GLU A 137 23.71 -2.43 4.54
C GLU A 137 24.17 -3.82 4.96
N VAL A 138 24.76 -3.97 6.16
CA VAL A 138 25.15 -5.27 6.72
C VAL A 138 23.94 -6.18 6.93
N ALA A 139 22.82 -5.66 7.48
CA ALA A 139 21.61 -6.44 7.69
C ALA A 139 20.98 -6.94 6.38
N LEU A 140 20.99 -6.12 5.33
CA LEU A 140 20.52 -6.50 4.00
C LEU A 140 21.41 -7.59 3.37
N LEU A 141 22.74 -7.51 3.57
CA LEU A 141 23.68 -8.52 3.08
C LEU A 141 23.61 -9.84 3.85
N GLN A 142 23.24 -9.84 5.12
CA GLN A 142 23.09 -11.05 5.94
C GLN A 142 21.75 -11.78 5.73
N THR A 143 20.77 -11.14 5.10
CA THR A 143 19.44 -11.72 4.83
C THR A 143 19.36 -12.39 3.43
N GLN A 144 20.43 -12.33 2.64
CA GLN A 144 20.61 -13.04 1.35
C GLN A 144 21.28 -14.40 1.58
#